data_AF-A0A1W6Z8A3-F1
#
_entry.id   AF-A0A1W6Z8A3-F1
#
_cell.length_a   1.000
_cell.length_b   1.000
_cell.length_c   1.000
_cell.angle_alpha   90.00
_cell.angle_beta   90.00
_cell.angle_gamma   90.00
#
_symmetry.space_group_name_H-M   'P 1'
#
loop_
_entity.id
_entity.type
_entity.pdbx_description
1 polymer ?
#
loop_
_entity_poly.entity_id
_entity_poly.type
_entity_poly.pdbx_seq_one_letter_code
_entity_poly.pdbx_strand_id
1 'polypeptide(L)'
;MSDPAVAAQRQQQRQQGLIAGLVTLPFRFFGVLCGALLLCILIECVGMHFFWPDQGWRHAQGMLHYELDQLSTHFTRSALVQEPGRTAHRLVEEGYDWLFVKSGLLDWIHDASAQASAGSHRPTKDFRYYIGLVYVNVESYLIAAAYTTLVFLVRLLVLCLTLPLFLMAAFVGLVDGLVRRDVRRFGAGRESGFIYHRARASLIPLAVLPWVTYLALPVSVNPLLILLPSAALLGVAVCIAAATFKKYL
;
A
#
# COMPACT_ATOMS: atom_id res chain seq x y z
N MET A 1 9.12 -47.58 -9.81
CA MET A 1 8.08 -47.08 -10.72
C MET A 1 6.99 -46.47 -9.84
N SER A 2 6.79 -45.16 -9.89
CA SER A 2 5.78 -44.49 -9.05
C SER A 2 4.38 -44.79 -9.60
N ASP A 3 3.49 -45.25 -8.73
CA ASP A 3 2.12 -45.61 -9.12
C ASP A 3 1.41 -44.42 -9.81
N PRO A 4 0.85 -44.59 -11.02
CA PRO A 4 0.17 -43.51 -11.74
C PRO A 4 -1.02 -42.94 -10.95
N ALA A 5 -1.64 -43.73 -10.09
CA ALA A 5 -2.71 -43.29 -9.18
C ALA A 5 -2.21 -42.28 -8.12
N VAL A 6 -1.01 -42.48 -7.57
CA VAL A 6 -0.40 -41.58 -6.58
C VAL A 6 0.08 -40.28 -7.25
N ALA A 7 0.56 -40.35 -8.50
CA ALA A 7 0.90 -39.18 -9.29
C ALA A 7 -0.35 -38.33 -9.62
N ALA A 8 -1.45 -38.98 -10.01
CA ALA A 8 -2.73 -38.32 -10.29
C ALA A 8 -3.35 -37.67 -9.04
N GLN A 9 -3.33 -38.35 -7.89
CA GLN A 9 -3.82 -37.77 -6.62
C GLN A 9 -2.99 -36.56 -6.17
N ARG A 10 -1.66 -36.61 -6.28
CA ARG A 10 -0.80 -35.45 -5.98
C ARG A 10 -1.08 -34.28 -6.91
N GLN A 11 -1.35 -34.55 -8.19
CA GLN A 11 -1.68 -33.51 -9.16
C GLN A 11 -3.04 -32.88 -8.88
N GLN A 12 -4.03 -33.67 -8.48
CA GLN A 12 -5.37 -33.20 -8.13
C GLN A 12 -5.38 -32.41 -6.81
N GLN A 13 -4.65 -32.86 -5.78
CA GLN A 13 -4.50 -32.14 -4.52
C GLN A 13 -3.73 -30.82 -4.72
N ARG A 14 -2.74 -30.80 -5.63
CA ARG A 14 -2.03 -29.58 -6.04
C ARG A 14 -2.93 -28.63 -6.84
N GLN A 15 -3.79 -29.14 -7.73
CA GLN A 15 -4.78 -28.32 -8.44
C GLN A 15 -5.85 -27.74 -7.50
N GLN A 16 -6.35 -28.52 -6.54
CA GLN A 16 -7.25 -28.03 -5.50
C GLN A 16 -6.59 -26.96 -4.62
N GLY A 17 -5.31 -27.14 -4.27
CA GLY A 17 -4.53 -26.10 -3.58
C GLY A 17 -4.30 -24.84 -4.41
N LEU A 18 -4.16 -24.94 -5.73
CA LEU A 18 -4.02 -23.79 -6.63
C LEU A 18 -5.34 -23.03 -6.82
N ILE A 19 -6.47 -23.74 -6.98
CA ILE A 19 -7.80 -23.13 -7.11
C ILE A 19 -8.24 -22.50 -5.78
N ALA A 20 -8.09 -23.23 -4.67
CA ALA A 20 -8.34 -22.68 -3.33
C ALA A 20 -7.39 -21.51 -3.02
N GLY A 21 -6.13 -21.58 -3.47
CA GLY A 21 -5.18 -20.48 -3.40
C GLY A 21 -5.65 -19.25 -4.19
N LEU A 22 -6.11 -19.43 -5.42
CA LEU A 22 -6.58 -18.32 -6.27
C LEU A 22 -7.84 -17.65 -5.71
N VAL A 23 -8.77 -18.43 -5.17
CA VAL A 23 -10.01 -17.90 -4.54
C VAL A 23 -9.70 -17.20 -3.21
N THR A 24 -8.77 -17.73 -2.41
CA THR A 24 -8.41 -17.11 -1.11
C THR A 24 -7.46 -15.93 -1.23
N LEU A 25 -6.71 -15.80 -2.33
CA LEU A 25 -5.80 -14.67 -2.57
C LEU A 25 -6.46 -13.29 -2.41
N PRO A 26 -7.57 -12.95 -3.09
CA PRO A 26 -8.21 -11.63 -2.94
C PRO A 26 -8.64 -11.37 -1.49
N PHE A 27 -9.13 -12.38 -0.77
CA PHE A 27 -9.48 -12.23 0.66
C PHE A 27 -8.26 -11.99 1.54
N ARG A 28 -7.12 -12.65 1.26
CA ARG A 28 -5.87 -12.41 1.98
C ARG A 28 -5.33 -11.01 1.71
N PHE A 29 -5.37 -10.55 0.45
CA PHE A 29 -5.02 -9.17 0.09
C PHE A 29 -5.91 -8.17 0.82
N PHE A 30 -7.22 -8.38 0.82
CA PHE A 30 -8.16 -7.53 1.54
C PHE A 30 -7.87 -7.50 3.04
N GLY A 31 -7.63 -8.66 3.66
CA GLY A 31 -7.28 -8.73 5.08
C GLY A 31 -5.97 -7.99 5.41
N VAL A 32 -4.95 -8.09 4.55
CA VAL A 32 -3.69 -7.35 4.71
C VAL A 32 -3.91 -5.85 4.54
N LEU A 33 -4.73 -5.43 3.59
CA LEU A 33 -5.09 -4.02 3.39
C LEU A 33 -5.84 -3.45 4.59
N CYS A 34 -6.83 -4.16 5.11
CA CYS A 34 -7.55 -3.77 6.32
C CYS A 34 -6.62 -3.70 7.54
N GLY A 35 -5.76 -4.70 7.71
CA GLY A 35 -4.76 -4.70 8.78
C GLY A 35 -3.78 -3.53 8.69
N ALA A 36 -3.30 -3.22 7.48
CA ALA A 36 -2.42 -2.08 7.22
C ALA A 36 -3.12 -0.74 7.48
N LEU A 37 -4.38 -0.59 7.07
CA LEU A 37 -5.19 0.60 7.35
C LEU A 37 -5.37 0.80 8.85
N LEU A 38 -5.75 -0.25 9.59
CA LEU A 38 -5.88 -0.19 11.04
C LEU A 38 -4.55 0.18 11.71
N LEU A 39 -3.45 -0.40 11.24
CA LEU A 39 -2.12 -0.06 11.72
C LEU A 39 -1.75 1.41 11.44
N CYS A 40 -2.10 1.96 10.28
CA CYS A 40 -1.88 3.37 9.96
C CYS A 40 -2.70 4.29 10.88
N ILE A 41 -3.98 3.97 11.10
CA ILE A 41 -4.84 4.73 12.02
C ILE A 41 -4.26 4.68 13.44
N LEU A 42 -3.81 3.51 13.91
CA LEU A 42 -3.19 3.38 15.22
C LEU A 42 -1.90 4.18 15.34
N ILE A 43 -1.04 4.16 14.32
CA ILE A 43 0.20 4.94 14.30
C ILE A 43 -0.12 6.45 14.33
N GLU A 44 -1.11 6.91 13.58
CA GLU A 44 -1.51 8.31 13.57
C GLU A 44 -2.08 8.73 14.94
N CYS A 45 -2.93 7.89 15.55
CA CYS A 45 -3.47 8.11 16.89
C CYS A 45 -2.37 8.20 17.96
N VAL A 46 -1.39 7.28 17.91
CA VAL A 46 -0.22 7.29 18.80
C VAL A 46 0.67 8.51 18.52
N GLY A 47 0.84 8.86 17.24
CA GLY A 47 1.60 10.01 16.79
C GLY A 47 1.03 11.32 17.34
N MET A 48 -0.28 11.52 17.24
CA MET A 48 -0.96 12.69 17.82
C MET A 48 -0.76 12.79 19.34
N HIS A 49 -0.69 11.65 20.04
CA HIS A 49 -0.51 11.65 21.49
C HIS A 49 0.94 11.91 21.94
N PHE A 50 1.94 11.37 21.22
CA PHE A 50 3.34 11.41 21.65
C PHE A 50 4.22 12.41 20.91
N PHE A 51 4.02 12.60 19.60
CA PHE A 51 4.99 13.28 18.73
C PHE A 51 4.51 14.64 18.22
N TRP A 52 3.21 14.81 17.94
CA TRP A 52 2.68 16.05 17.36
C TRP A 52 1.32 16.45 17.96
N PRO A 53 1.29 16.78 19.27
CA PRO A 53 0.05 17.21 19.93
C PRO A 53 -0.50 18.54 19.37
N ASP A 54 0.35 19.41 18.83
CA ASP A 54 -0.04 20.73 18.31
C ASP A 54 -0.66 20.68 16.90
N GLN A 55 -0.35 19.67 16.10
CA GLN A 55 -0.85 19.55 14.72
C GLN A 55 -2.11 18.69 14.64
N GLY A 56 -2.25 17.68 15.51
CA GLY A 56 -3.43 16.80 15.56
C GLY A 56 -3.82 16.28 14.17
N TRP A 57 -5.09 16.41 13.82
CA TRP A 57 -5.65 15.99 12.54
C TRP A 57 -5.13 16.74 11.31
N ARG A 58 -4.55 17.94 11.48
CA ARG A 58 -4.01 18.74 10.36
C ARG A 58 -2.77 18.10 9.75
N HIS A 59 -2.09 17.23 10.51
CA HIS A 59 -0.97 16.45 10.00
C HIS A 59 -1.42 15.51 8.88
N ALA A 60 -2.43 14.67 9.13
CA ALA A 60 -3.02 13.78 8.14
C ALA A 60 -3.62 14.54 6.93
N GLN A 61 -4.24 15.71 7.16
CA GLN A 61 -4.73 16.57 6.08
C GLN A 61 -3.59 17.09 5.20
N GLY A 62 -2.51 17.60 5.79
CA GLY A 62 -1.33 18.07 5.06
C GLY A 62 -0.65 16.95 4.27
N MET A 63 -0.59 15.75 4.85
CA MET A 63 -0.09 14.56 4.18
C MET A 63 -0.93 14.20 2.95
N LEU A 64 -2.26 14.24 3.04
CA LEU A 64 -3.15 13.99 1.90
C LEU A 64 -2.90 14.97 0.76
N HIS A 65 -2.82 16.26 1.06
CA HIS A 65 -2.55 17.29 0.05
C HIS A 65 -1.18 17.10 -0.61
N TYR A 66 -0.16 16.74 0.17
CA TYR A 66 1.18 16.47 -0.36
C TYR A 66 1.20 15.25 -1.29
N GLU A 67 0.56 14.15 -0.90
CA GLU A 67 0.50 12.93 -1.72
C GLU A 67 -0.30 13.17 -3.02
N LEU A 68 -1.38 13.97 -2.96
CA LEU A 68 -2.15 14.38 -4.14
C LEU A 68 -1.35 15.29 -5.09
N ASP A 69 -0.64 16.28 -4.54
CA ASP A 69 0.21 17.17 -5.32
C ASP A 69 1.33 16.39 -6.03
N GLN A 70 1.96 15.46 -5.31
CA GLN A 70 2.96 14.56 -5.89
C GLN A 70 2.39 13.65 -6.97
N LEU A 71 1.18 13.10 -6.77
CA LEU A 71 0.52 12.28 -7.77
C LEU A 71 0.27 13.09 -9.05
N SER A 72 -0.20 14.32 -8.94
CA SER A 72 -0.48 15.18 -10.09
C SER A 72 0.79 15.57 -10.87
N THR A 73 1.87 15.88 -10.15
CA THR A 73 3.13 16.36 -10.71
C THR A 73 3.98 15.25 -11.33
N HIS A 74 3.99 14.05 -10.73
CA HIS A 74 4.87 12.96 -11.17
C HIS A 74 4.17 11.92 -12.05
N PHE A 75 2.84 11.79 -11.99
CA PHE A 75 2.08 10.80 -12.76
C PHE A 75 1.26 11.43 -13.89
N THR A 76 1.73 12.51 -14.50
CA THR A 76 0.98 13.28 -15.52
C THR A 76 0.67 12.49 -16.81
N ARG A 77 1.42 11.41 -17.10
CA ARG A 77 1.10 10.43 -18.16
C ARG A 77 1.32 9.02 -17.61
N SER A 78 0.24 8.31 -17.28
CA SER A 78 0.34 6.91 -16.85
C SER A 78 -0.26 5.99 -17.92
N ALA A 79 0.44 4.91 -18.25
CA ALA A 79 0.04 3.98 -19.32
C ALA A 79 -1.29 3.24 -19.04
N LEU A 80 -1.77 3.24 -17.78
CA LEU A 80 -3.02 2.60 -17.35
C LEU A 80 -4.22 3.57 -17.31
N VAL A 81 -4.01 4.87 -17.13
CA VAL A 81 -5.08 5.87 -16.97
C VAL A 81 -4.64 7.16 -17.64
N GLN A 82 -5.44 7.70 -18.56
CA GLN A 82 -5.06 8.89 -19.34
C GLN A 82 -5.01 10.19 -18.52
N GLU A 83 -5.63 10.23 -17.33
CA GLU A 83 -5.63 11.39 -16.41
C GLU A 83 -5.68 10.93 -14.93
N PRO A 84 -4.62 10.31 -14.38
CA PRO A 84 -4.65 9.72 -13.04
C PRO A 84 -4.85 10.76 -11.93
N GLY A 85 -4.49 12.02 -12.16
CA GLY A 85 -4.82 13.13 -11.26
C GLY A 85 -6.33 13.34 -11.12
N ARG A 86 -7.09 13.29 -12.22
CA ARG A 86 -8.56 13.49 -12.18
C ARG A 86 -9.28 12.29 -11.56
N THR A 87 -8.80 11.08 -11.82
CA THR A 87 -9.33 9.87 -11.18
C THR A 87 -9.03 9.85 -9.68
N ALA A 88 -7.85 10.33 -9.26
CA ALA A 88 -7.52 10.46 -7.85
C ALA A 88 -8.37 11.51 -7.14
N HIS A 89 -8.56 12.69 -7.75
CA HIS A 89 -9.46 13.71 -7.21
C HIS A 89 -10.90 13.19 -7.10
N ARG A 90 -11.42 12.49 -8.11
CA ARG A 90 -12.75 11.86 -8.03
C ARG A 90 -12.84 10.77 -6.97
N LEU A 91 -11.82 9.92 -6.83
CA LEU A 91 -11.79 8.88 -5.79
C LEU A 91 -11.67 9.47 -4.38
N VAL A 92 -10.94 10.58 -4.24
CA VAL A 92 -10.86 11.31 -2.97
C VAL A 92 -12.16 12.05 -2.70
N GLU A 93 -12.82 12.65 -3.68
CA GLU A 93 -14.13 13.29 -3.54
C GLU A 93 -15.22 12.26 -3.22
N GLU A 94 -15.30 11.14 -3.94
CA GLU A 94 -16.23 10.04 -3.64
C GLU A 94 -15.93 9.40 -2.27
N GLY A 95 -14.65 9.22 -1.94
CA GLY A 95 -14.22 8.72 -0.64
C GLY A 95 -14.56 9.69 0.49
N TYR A 96 -14.36 10.99 0.27
CA TYR A 96 -14.71 12.07 1.18
C TYR A 96 -16.22 12.13 1.38
N ASP A 97 -17.01 12.17 0.30
CA ASP A 97 -18.46 12.20 0.35
C ASP A 97 -19.02 10.94 1.05
N TRP A 98 -18.47 9.76 0.74
CA TRP A 98 -18.92 8.53 1.39
C TRP A 98 -18.55 8.48 2.89
N LEU A 99 -17.33 8.92 3.26
CA LEU A 99 -16.85 8.91 4.64
C LEU A 99 -17.42 10.05 5.50
N PHE A 100 -17.73 11.22 4.94
CA PHE A 100 -18.20 12.41 5.68
C PHE A 100 -19.69 12.70 5.50
N VAL A 101 -20.25 12.53 4.29
CA VAL A 101 -21.67 12.85 4.00
C VAL A 101 -22.56 11.66 4.36
N LYS A 102 -22.22 10.44 3.92
CA LYS A 102 -23.05 9.25 4.22
C LYS A 102 -22.93 8.73 5.65
N SER A 103 -21.82 9.00 6.34
CA SER A 103 -21.67 8.68 7.77
C SER A 103 -22.48 9.63 8.67
N GLY A 104 -22.99 10.74 8.13
CA GLY A 104 -23.66 11.79 8.90
C GLY A 104 -22.71 12.61 9.78
N LEU A 105 -21.39 12.52 9.57
CA LEU A 105 -20.41 13.21 10.39
C LEU A 105 -20.51 14.74 10.25
N LEU A 106 -20.77 15.23 9.04
CA LEU A 106 -20.99 16.66 8.77
C LEU A 106 -22.25 17.20 9.47
N ASP A 107 -23.36 16.46 9.41
CA ASP A 107 -24.60 16.81 10.09
C ASP A 107 -24.42 16.75 11.62
N TRP A 108 -23.65 15.78 12.11
CA TRP A 108 -23.31 15.65 13.53
C TRP A 108 -22.40 16.78 14.04
N ILE A 109 -21.44 17.26 13.24
CA ILE A 109 -20.60 18.44 13.55
C ILE A 109 -21.45 19.71 13.60
N HIS A 110 -22.39 19.88 12.67
CA HIS A 110 -23.30 21.02 12.68
C HIS A 110 -24.29 20.98 13.86
N ASP A 111 -24.81 19.80 14.22
CA ASP A 111 -25.68 19.64 15.39
C ASP A 111 -24.93 19.81 16.71
N ALA A 112 -23.67 19.36 16.80
CA ALA A 112 -22.82 19.52 17.97
C ALA A 112 -22.43 20.99 18.20
N SER A 113 -22.08 21.72 17.14
CA SER A 113 -21.77 23.15 17.21
C SER A 113 -23.00 24.02 17.48
N ALA A 114 -24.17 23.64 16.94
CA ALA A 114 -25.45 24.27 17.28
C ALA A 114 -25.83 24.05 18.76
N GLN A 115 -25.61 22.86 19.32
CA GLN A 115 -25.84 22.57 20.74
C GLN A 115 -24.83 23.25 21.67
N ALA A 116 -23.57 23.37 21.26
CA ALA A 116 -22.55 24.12 22.02
C ALA A 116 -22.88 25.63 22.05
N SER A 117 -23.36 26.19 20.94
CA SER A 117 -23.73 27.61 20.85
C SER A 117 -25.00 27.93 21.63
N ALA A 118 -25.99 27.02 21.62
CA ALA A 118 -27.22 27.14 22.41
C ALA A 118 -27.01 26.90 23.93
N GLY A 119 -25.93 26.22 24.32
CA GLY A 119 -25.56 25.96 25.72
C GLY A 119 -24.88 27.12 26.45
N SER A 120 -24.50 28.18 25.73
CA SER A 120 -23.72 29.33 26.26
C SER A 120 -24.44 30.21 27.29
N HIS A 121 -25.73 29.97 27.58
CA HIS A 121 -26.55 30.80 28.48
C HIS A 121 -26.98 30.13 29.80
N ARG A 122 -26.42 28.97 30.20
CA ARG A 122 -26.73 28.36 31.51
C ARG A 122 -25.47 27.95 32.29
N PRO A 123 -25.22 28.53 33.48
CA PRO A 123 -24.03 28.29 34.27
C PRO A 123 -24.22 27.07 35.16
N THR A 124 -24.21 25.87 34.59
CA THR A 124 -24.13 24.63 35.39
C THR A 124 -23.00 23.78 34.84
N LYS A 125 -21.80 23.96 35.43
CA LYS A 125 -20.75 22.92 35.48
C LYS A 125 -21.40 21.65 36.04
N ASP A 126 -21.18 20.48 35.43
CA ASP A 126 -21.07 19.20 36.16
C ASP A 126 -20.96 17.94 35.29
N PHE A 127 -21.51 17.89 34.07
CA PHE A 127 -21.39 16.66 33.25
C PHE A 127 -21.28 16.92 31.74
N ARG A 128 -22.04 17.90 31.24
CA ARG A 128 -22.02 18.30 29.81
C ARG A 128 -20.70 18.94 29.37
N TYR A 129 -19.99 19.60 30.28
CA TYR A 129 -18.66 20.17 30.01
C TYR A 129 -17.57 19.09 29.87
N TYR A 130 -17.62 18.05 30.73
CA TYR A 130 -16.73 16.89 30.61
C TYR A 130 -17.05 16.05 29.37
N ILE A 131 -18.35 15.87 29.05
CA ILE A 131 -18.77 15.26 27.78
C ILE A 131 -18.26 16.10 26.61
N GLY A 132 -18.40 17.43 26.62
CA GLY A 132 -17.86 18.30 25.56
C GLY A 132 -16.34 18.19 25.40
N LEU A 133 -15.58 18.07 26.50
CA LEU A 133 -14.12 17.92 26.47
C LEU A 133 -13.69 16.54 25.94
N VAL A 134 -14.37 15.46 26.32
CA VAL A 134 -14.14 14.12 25.76
C VAL A 134 -14.57 14.07 24.29
N TYR A 135 -15.66 14.76 23.93
CA TYR A 135 -16.18 14.83 22.56
C TYR A 135 -15.22 15.55 21.61
N VAL A 136 -14.66 16.71 21.97
CA VAL A 136 -13.72 17.45 21.12
C VAL A 136 -12.43 16.64 20.86
N ASN A 137 -12.01 15.82 21.84
CA ASN A 137 -10.90 14.90 21.64
C ASN A 137 -11.29 13.77 20.67
N VAL A 138 -12.44 13.11 20.87
CA VAL A 138 -12.93 12.02 20.00
C VAL A 138 -13.16 12.50 18.55
N GLU A 139 -13.68 13.72 18.37
CA GLU A 139 -13.87 14.33 17.06
C GLU A 139 -12.54 14.50 16.30
N SER A 140 -11.51 14.98 17.01
CA SER A 140 -10.17 15.16 16.42
C SER A 140 -9.56 13.82 15.98
N TYR A 141 -9.74 12.73 16.75
CA TYR A 141 -9.28 11.39 16.36
C TYR A 141 -10.07 10.82 15.18
N LEU A 142 -11.38 11.08 15.11
CA LEU A 142 -12.22 10.58 14.03
C LEU A 142 -11.92 11.29 12.69
N ILE A 143 -11.68 12.60 12.73
CA ILE A 143 -11.23 13.39 11.58
C ILE A 143 -9.84 12.92 11.11
N ALA A 144 -8.91 12.68 12.03
CA ALA A 144 -7.60 12.14 11.69
C ALA A 144 -7.68 10.75 11.06
N ALA A 145 -8.55 9.86 11.58
CA ALA A 145 -8.77 8.53 11.00
C ALA A 145 -9.37 8.61 9.58
N ALA A 146 -10.29 9.55 9.33
CA ALA A 146 -10.85 9.78 8.00
C ALA A 146 -9.77 10.25 7.01
N TYR A 147 -8.96 11.25 7.37
CA TYR A 147 -7.85 11.70 6.52
C TYR A 147 -6.80 10.60 6.31
N THR A 148 -6.47 9.82 7.34
CA THR A 148 -5.56 8.67 7.23
C THR A 148 -6.10 7.63 6.25
N THR A 149 -7.41 7.40 6.23
CA THR A 149 -8.05 6.50 5.27
C THR A 149 -7.94 7.03 3.84
N LEU A 150 -8.13 8.33 3.64
CA LEU A 150 -7.94 8.97 2.34
C LEU A 150 -6.48 8.90 1.86
N VAL A 151 -5.52 9.19 2.75
CA VAL A 151 -4.08 9.03 2.45
C VAL A 151 -3.77 7.60 2.05
N PHE A 152 -4.28 6.62 2.80
CA PHE A 152 -4.10 5.20 2.50
C PHE A 152 -4.63 4.84 1.10
N LEU A 153 -5.79 5.37 0.72
CA LEU A 153 -6.38 5.15 -0.61
C LEU A 153 -5.51 5.75 -1.71
N VAL A 154 -5.03 6.99 -1.53
CA VAL A 154 -4.11 7.64 -2.48
C VAL A 154 -2.82 6.84 -2.63
N ARG A 155 -2.23 6.37 -1.52
CA ARG A 155 -1.03 5.53 -1.56
C ARG A 155 -1.26 4.18 -2.25
N LEU A 156 -2.41 3.57 -2.04
CA LEU A 156 -2.81 2.35 -2.74
C LEU A 156 -2.90 2.60 -4.26
N LEU A 157 -3.45 3.74 -4.66
CA LEU A 157 -3.51 4.15 -6.06
C LEU A 157 -2.11 4.37 -6.64
N VAL A 158 -1.22 5.09 -5.94
CA VAL A 158 0.19 5.24 -6.33
C VAL A 158 0.84 3.88 -6.53
N LEU A 159 0.65 2.93 -5.60
CA LEU A 159 1.16 1.57 -5.74
C LEU A 159 0.66 0.91 -7.02
N CYS A 160 -0.64 0.96 -7.27
CA CYS A 160 -1.26 0.38 -8.46
C CYS A 160 -0.65 0.97 -9.75
N LEU A 161 -0.44 2.29 -9.79
CA LEU A 161 0.21 2.96 -10.94
C LEU A 161 1.69 2.60 -11.11
N THR A 162 2.38 2.21 -10.03
CA THR A 162 3.78 1.75 -10.10
C THR A 162 3.95 0.26 -10.39
N LEU A 163 2.89 -0.55 -10.34
CA LEU A 163 2.95 -1.98 -10.71
C LEU A 163 3.55 -2.23 -12.10
N PRO A 164 3.17 -1.50 -13.17
CA PRO A 164 3.75 -1.69 -14.50
C PRO A 164 5.27 -1.45 -14.52
N LEU A 165 5.76 -0.50 -13.72
CA LEU A 165 7.20 -0.20 -13.62
C LEU A 165 7.97 -1.42 -13.09
N PHE A 166 7.48 -2.04 -12.01
CA PHE A 166 8.07 -3.25 -11.43
C PHE A 166 8.02 -4.43 -12.40
N LEU A 167 6.90 -4.61 -13.11
CA LEU A 167 6.75 -5.66 -14.11
C LEU A 167 7.72 -5.47 -15.28
N MET A 168 7.87 -4.24 -15.80
CA MET A 168 8.81 -3.94 -16.87
C MET A 168 10.26 -4.14 -16.43
N ALA A 169 10.63 -3.69 -15.23
CA ALA A 169 11.97 -3.91 -14.70
C ALA A 169 12.30 -5.40 -14.53
N ALA A 170 11.35 -6.18 -14.02
CA ALA A 170 11.48 -7.63 -13.91
C ALA A 170 11.58 -8.30 -15.29
N PHE A 171 10.77 -7.87 -16.27
CA PHE A 171 10.80 -8.40 -17.63
C PHE A 171 12.12 -8.12 -18.34
N VAL A 172 12.62 -6.88 -18.29
CA VAL A 172 13.93 -6.50 -18.86
C VAL A 172 15.03 -7.31 -18.18
N GLY A 173 15.02 -7.40 -16.85
CA GLY A 173 15.97 -8.23 -16.10
C GLY A 173 15.92 -9.69 -16.54
N LEU A 174 14.73 -10.26 -16.75
CA LEU A 174 14.54 -11.63 -17.21
C LEU A 174 15.16 -11.83 -18.61
N VAL A 175 14.83 -10.97 -19.58
CA VAL A 175 15.35 -11.04 -20.95
C VAL A 175 16.88 -10.97 -20.95
N ASP A 176 17.45 -9.98 -20.26
CA ASP A 176 18.91 -9.83 -20.15
C ASP A 176 19.56 -11.03 -19.46
N GLY A 177 18.91 -11.57 -18.44
CA GLY A 177 19.39 -12.76 -17.73
C GLY A 177 19.37 -14.00 -18.62
N LEU A 178 18.34 -14.18 -19.44
CA LEU A 178 18.26 -15.27 -20.42
C LEU A 178 19.34 -15.15 -21.51
N VAL A 179 19.57 -13.95 -22.03
CA VAL A 179 20.66 -13.70 -23.00
C VAL A 179 22.02 -14.04 -22.40
N ARG A 180 22.29 -13.61 -21.16
CA ARG A 180 23.53 -13.95 -20.45
C ARG A 180 23.68 -15.44 -20.20
N ARG A 181 22.56 -16.13 -19.92
CA ARG A 181 22.53 -17.59 -19.77
C ARG A 181 22.92 -18.28 -21.08
N ASP A 182 22.40 -17.82 -22.21
CA ASP A 182 22.72 -18.40 -23.52
C ASP A 182 24.19 -18.19 -23.88
N VAL A 183 24.75 -16.99 -23.70
CA VAL A 183 26.18 -16.73 -23.88
C VAL A 183 27.04 -17.63 -22.99
N ARG A 184 26.68 -17.77 -21.69
CA ARG A 184 27.38 -18.69 -20.77
C ARG A 184 27.31 -20.14 -21.24
N ARG A 185 26.17 -20.56 -21.80
CA ARG A 185 25.95 -21.93 -22.29
C ARG A 185 26.91 -22.26 -23.42
N PHE A 186 27.15 -21.33 -24.34
CA PHE A 186 28.11 -21.45 -25.43
C PHE A 186 29.57 -21.30 -24.97
N GLY A 187 29.85 -20.41 -24.01
CA GLY A 187 31.20 -20.14 -23.51
C GLY A 187 31.75 -21.09 -22.44
N ALA A 188 31.08 -22.23 -22.16
CA ALA A 188 31.47 -23.20 -21.12
C ALA A 188 31.72 -22.58 -19.72
N GLY A 189 31.01 -21.49 -19.38
CA GLY A 189 31.20 -20.78 -18.11
C GLY A 189 30.76 -21.60 -16.89
N ARG A 190 31.42 -21.41 -15.74
CA ARG A 190 31.12 -22.11 -14.49
C ARG A 190 29.72 -21.77 -13.95
N GLU A 191 29.00 -22.79 -13.48
CA GLU A 191 27.70 -22.63 -12.81
C GLU A 191 27.91 -22.50 -11.29
N SER A 192 27.45 -21.41 -10.68
CA SER A 192 27.40 -21.28 -9.23
C SER A 192 25.94 -21.34 -8.76
N GLY A 193 25.56 -22.48 -8.19
CA GLY A 193 24.22 -22.66 -7.60
C GLY A 193 23.98 -21.77 -6.37
N PHE A 194 25.04 -21.34 -5.67
CA PHE A 194 24.92 -20.47 -4.50
C PHE A 194 24.35 -19.09 -4.87
N ILE A 195 24.81 -18.50 -5.97
CA ILE A 195 24.35 -17.19 -6.45
C ILE A 195 22.87 -17.26 -6.80
N TYR A 196 22.42 -18.35 -7.43
CA TYR A 196 21.02 -18.57 -7.76
C TYR A 196 20.12 -18.57 -6.52
N HIS A 197 20.49 -19.31 -5.48
CA HIS A 197 19.69 -19.37 -4.25
C HIS A 197 19.59 -18.01 -3.56
N ARG A 198 20.68 -17.23 -3.54
CA ARG A 198 20.68 -15.87 -2.97
C ARG A 198 19.83 -14.91 -3.80
N ALA A 199 19.99 -14.92 -5.13
CA ALA A 199 19.22 -14.05 -6.02
C ALA A 199 17.72 -14.37 -5.98
N ARG A 200 17.36 -15.66 -5.94
CA ARG A 200 15.95 -16.08 -5.79
C ARG A 200 15.38 -15.65 -4.44
N ALA A 201 16.16 -15.75 -3.37
CA ALA A 201 15.73 -15.32 -2.04
C ALA A 201 15.55 -13.79 -1.94
N SER A 202 16.31 -13.00 -2.71
CA SER A 202 16.18 -11.53 -2.72
C SER A 202 14.99 -11.00 -3.52
N LEU A 203 14.40 -11.77 -4.43
CA LEU A 203 13.27 -11.31 -5.27
C LEU A 203 12.03 -10.91 -4.45
N ILE A 204 11.63 -11.76 -3.51
CA ILE A 204 10.44 -11.53 -2.67
C ILE A 204 10.59 -10.26 -1.81
N PRO A 205 11.68 -10.06 -1.03
CA PRO A 205 11.82 -8.85 -0.23
C PRO A 205 11.96 -7.60 -1.10
N LEU A 206 12.65 -7.66 -2.24
CA LEU A 206 12.78 -6.51 -3.15
C LEU A 206 11.45 -6.06 -3.76
N ALA A 207 10.52 -7.00 -3.99
CA ALA A 207 9.19 -6.67 -4.51
C ALA A 207 8.24 -6.17 -3.41
N VAL A 208 8.28 -6.79 -2.22
CA VAL A 208 7.27 -6.56 -1.17
C VAL A 208 7.67 -5.46 -0.18
N LEU A 209 8.95 -5.35 0.19
CA LEU A 209 9.40 -4.36 1.17
C LEU A 209 9.04 -2.92 0.78
N PRO A 210 9.32 -2.44 -0.45
CA PRO A 210 9.01 -1.07 -0.84
C PRO A 210 7.52 -0.74 -0.68
N TRP A 211 6.65 -1.69 -1.02
CA TRP A 211 5.21 -1.54 -0.91
C TRP A 211 4.77 -1.44 0.54
N VAL A 212 5.21 -2.36 1.39
CA VAL A 212 4.87 -2.35 2.82
C VAL A 212 5.41 -1.10 3.50
N THR A 213 6.66 -0.71 3.20
CA THR A 213 7.26 0.49 3.78
C THR A 213 6.54 1.75 3.38
N TYR A 214 6.11 1.87 2.12
CA TYR A 214 5.42 3.08 1.65
C TYR A 214 3.99 3.16 2.20
N LEU A 215 3.27 2.04 2.33
CA LEU A 215 1.96 2.03 2.99
C LEU A 215 2.06 2.41 4.47
N ALA A 216 3.05 1.86 5.18
CA ALA A 216 3.16 1.99 6.64
C ALA A 216 3.81 3.31 7.11
N LEU A 217 4.39 4.11 6.19
CA LEU A 217 5.17 5.29 6.57
C LEU A 217 4.26 6.41 7.08
N PRO A 218 4.37 6.87 8.33
CA PRO A 218 3.53 7.97 8.85
C PRO A 218 4.00 9.34 8.35
N VAL A 219 4.81 9.39 7.30
CA VAL A 219 5.35 10.62 6.72
C VAL A 219 5.23 10.52 5.21
N SER A 220 4.81 11.60 4.58
CA SER A 220 4.76 11.72 3.12
C SER A 220 6.19 11.78 2.57
N VAL A 221 6.58 10.79 1.77
CA VAL A 221 7.88 10.74 1.09
C VAL A 221 7.63 10.52 -0.39
N ASN A 222 8.45 11.13 -1.24
CA ASN A 222 8.32 10.95 -2.69
C ASN A 222 8.35 9.45 -3.06
N PRO A 223 7.28 8.91 -3.65
CA PRO A 223 7.17 7.49 -3.99
C PRO A 223 8.35 7.01 -4.85
N LEU A 224 8.84 7.87 -5.77
CA LEU A 224 9.91 7.52 -6.69
C LEU A 224 11.24 7.28 -5.98
N LEU A 225 11.51 7.95 -4.85
CA LEU A 225 12.75 7.75 -4.10
C LEU A 225 12.86 6.35 -3.49
N ILE A 226 11.72 5.71 -3.21
CA ILE A 226 11.66 4.37 -2.62
C ILE A 226 11.42 3.32 -3.71
N LEU A 227 10.48 3.59 -4.61
CA LEU A 227 10.00 2.63 -5.62
C LEU A 227 10.95 2.49 -6.81
N LEU A 228 11.64 3.55 -7.24
CA LEU A 228 12.55 3.49 -8.38
C LEU A 228 13.85 2.68 -8.10
N PRO A 229 14.59 2.92 -7.00
CA PRO A 229 15.78 2.10 -6.72
C PRO A 229 15.41 0.64 -6.43
N SER A 230 14.28 0.39 -5.79
CA SER A 230 13.82 -0.98 -5.55
C SER A 230 13.40 -1.71 -6.83
N ALA A 231 12.73 -1.04 -7.76
CA ALA A 231 12.43 -1.60 -9.09
C ALA A 231 13.72 -1.92 -9.86
N ALA A 232 14.73 -1.05 -9.82
CA ALA A 232 16.03 -1.29 -10.45
C ALA A 232 16.75 -2.51 -9.82
N LEU A 233 16.81 -2.58 -8.49
CA LEU A 233 17.38 -3.71 -7.77
C LEU A 233 16.63 -5.02 -8.04
N LEU A 234 15.30 -4.98 -8.15
CA LEU A 234 14.50 -6.13 -8.55
C LEU A 234 14.89 -6.60 -9.94
N GLY A 235 14.99 -5.71 -10.93
CA GLY A 235 15.43 -6.06 -12.28
C GLY A 235 16.81 -6.71 -12.31
N VAL A 236 17.77 -6.18 -11.54
CA VAL A 236 19.10 -6.77 -11.39
C VAL A 236 19.03 -8.16 -10.75
N ALA A 237 18.24 -8.32 -9.68
CA ALA A 237 18.07 -9.61 -9.02
C ALA A 237 17.43 -10.65 -9.96
N VAL A 238 16.45 -10.26 -10.77
CA VAL A 238 15.84 -11.13 -11.79
C VAL A 238 16.86 -11.51 -12.85
N CYS A 239 17.67 -10.55 -13.33
CA CYS A 239 18.75 -10.82 -14.28
C CYS A 239 19.74 -11.86 -13.76
N ILE A 240 20.20 -11.71 -12.51
CA ILE A 240 21.11 -12.67 -11.88
C ILE A 240 20.43 -14.03 -11.72
N ALA A 241 19.18 -14.07 -11.28
CA ALA A 241 18.43 -15.31 -11.09
C ALA A 241 18.24 -16.08 -12.41
N ALA A 242 17.88 -15.38 -13.49
CA ALA A 242 17.70 -15.96 -14.82
C ALA A 242 19.05 -16.40 -15.44
N ALA A 243 20.11 -15.60 -15.29
CA ALA A 243 21.45 -15.92 -15.79
C ALA A 243 22.07 -17.15 -15.12
N THR A 244 21.77 -17.36 -13.82
CA THR A 244 22.35 -18.45 -13.03
C THR A 244 21.54 -19.74 -13.06
N PHE A 245 20.37 -19.76 -13.71
CA PHE A 245 19.51 -20.93 -13.81
C PHE A 245 20.26 -22.12 -14.45
N LYS A 246 20.10 -23.32 -13.87
CA LYS A 246 20.84 -24.52 -14.28
C LYS A 246 20.58 -24.89 -15.74
N LYS A 247 21.59 -25.44 -16.41
CA LYS A 247 21.60 -25.77 -17.85
C LYS A 247 20.69 -26.94 -18.26
N TYR A 248 20.19 -27.74 -17.30
CA TYR A 248 19.38 -28.93 -17.58
C TYR A 248 18.12 -28.96 -16.70
N LEU A 249 16.96 -29.06 -17.35
CA LEU A 249 15.68 -29.54 -16.81
C LEU A 249 15.46 -30.94 -17.36
#